data_AF-A0A523YIG7-F1
#
_entry.id   AF-A0A523YIG7-F1
#
_cell.length_a   1.000
_cell.length_b   1.000
_cell.length_c   1.000
_cell.angle_alpha   90.00
_cell.angle_beta   90.00
_cell.angle_gamma   90.00
#
_symmetry.space_group_name_H-M   'P 1'
#
loop_
_entity.id
_entity.type
_entity.pdbx_description
1 polymer ?
#
loop_
_entity_poly.entity_id
_entity_poly.type
_entity_poly.pdbx_seq_one_letter_code
_entity_poly.pdbx_strand_id
1 'polypeptide(L)' 'MLAGFPIPTPIEQVNGNCSECTSEHLVRDYLRAKILCEKCGLVLDENLLDRGR' A
#
# COMPACT_ATOMS: atom_id res chain seq x y z
N MET A 1 13.54 -26.10 -13.60
CA MET A 1 12.15 -25.61 -13.68
C MET A 1 11.69 -25.37 -12.24
N LEU A 2 12.05 -24.23 -11.64
CA LEU A 2 11.60 -23.93 -10.28
C LEU A 2 10.25 -23.24 -10.39
N ALA A 3 9.21 -23.91 -9.92
CA ALA A 3 7.87 -23.36 -9.79
C ALA A 3 7.94 -22.02 -9.06
N GLY A 4 7.29 -21.01 -9.63
CA GLY A 4 7.15 -19.70 -9.00
C GLY A 4 6.54 -19.87 -7.63
N PHE A 5 7.38 -19.73 -6.60
CA PHE A 5 6.91 -19.46 -5.25
C PHE A 5 6.18 -18.11 -5.35
N PRO A 6 4.86 -18.03 -5.12
CA PRO A 6 4.26 -16.72 -4.90
C PRO A 6 4.93 -16.20 -3.63
N ILE A 7 5.87 -15.28 -3.81
CA ILE A 7 6.41 -14.51 -2.71
C ILE A 7 5.17 -13.83 -2.10
N PRO A 8 4.84 -14.02 -0.81
CA PRO A 8 3.79 -13.21 -0.20
C PRO A 8 4.26 -11.78 -0.34
N THR A 9 3.69 -11.07 -1.31
CA THR A 9 4.14 -9.73 -1.62
C THR A 9 3.74 -8.88 -0.41
N PRO A 10 4.65 -8.04 0.09
CA PRO A 10 4.39 -7.17 1.25
C PRO A 10 3.49 -5.99 0.86
N ILE A 11 2.60 -6.20 -0.10
CA ILE A 11 1.60 -5.27 -0.59
C ILE A 11 0.22 -5.83 -0.26
N GLU A 12 -0.58 -5.04 0.44
CA GLU A 12 -1.94 -5.39 0.83
C GLU A 12 -2.92 -4.31 0.38
N GLN A 13 -4.14 -4.71 0.01
CA GLN A 13 -5.18 -3.78 -0.39
C GLN A 13 -5.82 -3.14 0.85
N VAL A 14 -5.90 -1.82 0.86
CA VAL A 14 -6.42 -1.04 1.98
C VAL A 14 -7.81 -0.53 1.62
N ASN A 15 -8.76 -0.72 2.53
CA ASN A 15 -10.09 -0.16 2.38
C ASN A 15 -10.05 1.35 2.73
N GLY A 16 -10.18 2.20 1.72
CA GLY A 16 -10.25 3.66 1.89
C GLY A 16 -10.33 4.36 0.54
N ASN A 17 -10.69 5.65 0.54
CA ASN A 17 -10.79 6.43 -0.69
C ASN A 17 -9.58 7.34 -0.83
N CYS A 18 -9.00 7.35 -2.03
CA CYS A 18 -7.97 8.33 -2.39
C CYS A 18 -8.57 9.75 -2.38
N SER A 19 -7.95 10.68 -1.67
CA SER A 19 -8.41 12.08 -1.60
C SER A 19 -8.35 12.84 -2.92
N GLU A 20 -7.52 12.39 -3.87
CA GLU A 20 -7.35 13.05 -5.17
C GLU A 20 -8.30 12.54 -6.26
N CYS A 21 -8.61 11.24 -6.27
CA CYS A 21 -9.37 10.62 -7.35
C CYS A 21 -10.58 9.79 -6.89
N THR A 22 -10.86 9.78 -5.58
CA THR A 22 -11.96 9.07 -4.92
C THR A 22 -11.94 7.54 -5.12
N SER A 23 -10.84 6.99 -5.63
CA SER A 23 -10.71 5.56 -5.89
C SER A 23 -10.49 4.76 -4.62
N GLU A 24 -11.05 3.55 -4.58
CA GLU A 24 -10.87 2.58 -3.51
C GLU A 24 -9.65 1.65 -3.73
N HIS A 25 -8.91 1.84 -4.81
CA HIS A 25 -7.73 1.05 -5.16
C HIS A 25 -6.49 1.58 -4.45
N LEU A 26 -6.47 1.41 -3.14
CA LEU A 26 -5.34 1.75 -2.28
C LEU A 26 -4.55 0.49 -1.94
N VAL A 27 -3.23 0.56 -2.06
CA VAL A 27 -2.31 -0.53 -1.74
C VAL A 27 -1.28 -0.04 -0.74
N ARG A 28 -1.07 -0.80 0.33
CA ARG A 28 -0.04 -0.53 1.34
C ARG A 28 1.17 -1.41 1.05
N ASP A 29 2.31 -0.79 0.78
CA ASP A 29 3.61 -1.43 0.61
C ASP A 29 4.39 -1.35 1.94
N TYR A 30 4.46 -2.46 2.66
CA TYR A 30 5.13 -2.55 3.95
C TYR A 30 6.66 -2.44 3.84
N LEU A 31 7.27 -2.80 2.70
CA LEU A 31 8.74 -2.64 2.52
C LEU A 31 9.14 -1.19 2.43
N ARG A 32 8.28 -0.38 1.83
CA ARG A 32 8.51 1.04 1.63
C ARG A 32 7.77 1.91 2.64
N ALA A 33 7.09 1.28 3.60
CA ALA A 33 6.27 1.90 4.63
C ALA A 33 5.33 2.98 4.05
N LYS A 34 4.71 2.68 2.90
CA LYS A 34 3.89 3.66 2.18
C LYS A 34 2.54 3.12 1.74
N ILE A 35 1.56 3.99 1.61
CA ILE A 35 0.29 3.69 0.95
C ILE A 35 0.25 4.40 -0.39
N LEU A 36 -0.08 3.69 -1.46
CA LEU A 36 -0.18 4.21 -2.81
C LEU A 36 -1.58 3.97 -3.38
N CYS A 37 -2.08 4.93 -4.16
CA CYS A 37 -3.26 4.74 -4.99
C CYS A 37 -2.83 4.24 -6.36
N GLU A 38 -3.30 3.05 -6.77
CA GLU A 38 -2.95 2.48 -8.08
C GLU A 38 -3.60 3.24 -9.24
N LYS A 39 -4.65 4.02 -8.98
CA LYS A 39 -5.38 4.75 -10.02
C LYS A 39 -4.71 6.07 -10.41
N CYS A 40 -4.30 6.89 -9.44
CA CYS A 40 -3.69 8.21 -9.70
C CYS A 40 -2.19 8.27 -9.41
N GLY A 41 -1.62 7.23 -8.77
CA GLY A 41 -0.21 7.22 -8.37
C GLY A 41 0.10 8.07 -7.13
N LEU A 42 -0.91 8.60 -6.44
CA LEU A 42 -0.70 9.37 -5.22
C LEU A 42 -0.17 8.47 -4.09
N VAL A 43 0.85 8.95 -3.39
CA VAL A 43 1.30 8.36 -2.12
C VAL A 43 0.55 9.05 -0.98
N LEU A 44 -0.23 8.28 -0.21
CA LEU A 44 -1.16 8.78 0.81
C LEU A 44 -0.57 8.83 2.22
N ASP A 45 0.38 7.96 2.53
CA ASP A 45 0.97 7.88 3.87
C ASP A 45 2.41 7.38 3.78
N GLU A 46 3.30 7.99 4.57
CA GLU A 46 4.72 7.65 4.69
C GLU A 46 5.14 7.40 6.16
N ASN A 47 4.18 7.17 7.08
CA ASN A 47 4.48 7.21 8.51
C ASN A 47 3.71 6.18 9.34
N LEU A 48 4.26 4.95 9.42
CA LEU A 48 3.86 3.92 10.38
C LEU A 48 4.65 3.97 11.71
N LEU A 49 5.30 5.08 12.06
CA LEU A 49 6.09 5.17 13.30
C LEU A 49 5.81 6.45 14.09
N ASP A 50 4.79 6.42 14.96
CA ASP A 50 4.68 7.26 16.16
C ASP A 50 3.40 6.87 16.95
N ARG A 51 3.35 6.59 18.26
CA ARG A 51 4.33 6.54 19.36
C ARG A 51 3.89 5.45 20.33
N GLY A 52 4.85 4.72 20.89
CA GLY A 52 4.64 3.90 22.08
C GLY A 52 4.00 4.72 23.20
N ARG A 53 3.04 4.10 23.88
CA ARG A 53 2.48 4.62 25.13
C ARG A 53 3.20 3.98 26.31
#